data_AF-A0A2N3G9J8-F1
#
_entry.id   AF-A0A2N3G9J8-F1
#
_cell.length_a   1.000
_cell.length_b   1.000
_cell.length_c   1.000
_cell.angle_alpha   90.00
_cell.angle_beta   90.00
_cell.angle_gamma   90.00
#
_symmetry.space_group_name_H-M   'P 1'
#
loop_
_entity.id
_entity.type
_entity.pdbx_description
1 polymer ?
#
loop_
_entity_poly.entity_id
_entity_poly.type
_entity_poly.pdbx_seq_one_letter_code
_entity_poly.pdbx_strand_id
1 'polypeptide(L)'
;MSPYLKGMTLGQHAGLAFTLTDETFAINIADRRSGLATGWSQMGVGAVAWIGWVTGTAVGALASTAIGDPSAFGVDFAMPAMFVALLFALAENRRHVATALAAGGIALILPALSVAGIHIASAWFIVIASISAATGATLLFRDAGYGPRGAARGHAHRTRP
;
A
#
# COMPACT_ATOMS: atom_id res chain seq x y z
N MET A 1 -1.46 1.55 22.89
CA MET A 1 -1.78 2.88 22.34
C MET A 1 -0.49 3.62 22.01
N SER A 2 -0.40 4.15 20.80
CA SER A 2 0.54 5.19 20.36
C SER A 2 1.13 6.11 21.45
N PRO A 3 2.41 6.05 21.89
CA PRO A 3 2.94 7.05 22.83
C PRO A 3 2.84 8.51 22.33
N TYR A 4 2.59 8.69 21.02
CA TYR A 4 2.69 9.94 20.29
C TYR A 4 1.34 10.63 20.02
N LEU A 5 0.24 10.04 20.49
CA LEU A 5 -1.11 10.62 20.48
C LEU A 5 -1.48 11.30 21.81
N LYS A 6 -0.55 11.31 22.77
CA LYS A 6 -0.73 11.94 24.07
C LYS A 6 -0.95 13.45 23.90
N GLY A 7 -2.18 13.90 24.14
CA GLY A 7 -2.58 15.32 24.07
C GLY A 7 -3.72 15.61 23.09
N MET A 8 -4.14 14.66 22.26
CA MET A 8 -5.26 14.84 21.34
C MET A 8 -6.61 14.48 21.98
N THR A 9 -7.64 15.27 21.70
CA THR A 9 -9.00 14.99 22.17
C THR A 9 -9.56 13.74 21.48
N LEU A 10 -10.58 13.11 22.07
CA LEU A 10 -11.20 11.91 21.49
C LEU A 10 -11.77 12.19 20.08
N GLY A 11 -12.24 13.41 19.82
CA GLY A 11 -12.72 13.83 18.49
C GLY A 11 -11.61 13.92 17.44
N GLN A 12 -10.42 14.37 17.83
CA GLN A 12 -9.26 14.41 16.91
C GLN A 12 -8.80 12.99 16.54
N HIS A 13 -8.84 12.06 17.50
CA HIS A 13 -8.59 10.64 17.22
C HIS A 13 -9.62 10.06 16.26
N ALA A 14 -10.89 10.35 16.47
CA ALA A 14 -11.95 9.89 15.58
C ALA A 14 -11.79 10.45 14.16
N GLY A 15 -11.43 11.74 14.01
CA GLY A 15 -11.18 12.35 12.70
C GLY A 15 -9.95 11.77 11.99
N LEU A 16 -8.87 11.49 12.71
CA LEU A 16 -7.70 10.81 12.15
C LEU A 16 -8.01 9.37 11.75
N ALA A 17 -8.76 8.63 12.59
CA ALA A 17 -9.18 7.27 12.26
C ALA A 17 -10.12 7.24 11.03
N PHE A 18 -10.99 8.24 10.90
CA PHE A 18 -11.90 8.37 9.77
C PHE A 18 -11.18 8.62 8.43
N THR A 19 -10.07 9.36 8.46
CA THR A 19 -9.27 9.71 7.27
C THR A 19 -8.07 8.79 7.04
N LEU A 20 -8.01 7.68 7.79
CA LEU A 20 -6.91 6.72 7.69
C LEU A 20 -7.13 5.80 6.49
N THR A 21 -6.27 5.95 5.48
CA THR A 21 -6.18 5.07 4.31
C THR A 21 -4.73 4.63 4.13
N ASP A 22 -4.48 3.67 3.25
CA ASP A 22 -3.12 3.18 2.99
C ASP A 22 -2.21 4.31 2.47
N GLU A 23 -2.75 5.24 1.69
CA GLU A 23 -2.03 6.39 1.14
C GLU A 23 -1.73 7.44 2.22
N THR A 24 -2.73 7.81 3.03
CA THR A 24 -2.52 8.79 4.10
C THR A 24 -1.58 8.22 5.16
N PHE A 25 -1.64 6.91 5.43
CA PHE A 25 -0.70 6.20 6.29
C PHE A 25 0.72 6.20 5.72
N ALA A 26 0.90 5.89 4.43
CA ALA A 26 2.22 5.88 3.79
C ALA A 26 2.89 7.26 3.85
N ILE A 27 2.16 8.32 3.50
CA ILE A 27 2.64 9.71 3.58
C ILE A 27 3.00 10.07 5.02
N ASN A 28 2.10 9.76 5.97
CA ASN A 28 2.35 10.08 7.38
C ASN A 28 3.57 9.35 7.94
N ILE A 29 3.85 8.10 7.53
CA ILE A 29 5.08 7.39 7.89
C ILE A 29 6.31 8.00 7.22
N ALA A 30 6.22 8.40 5.94
CA ALA A 30 7.31 9.06 5.24
C ALA A 30 7.68 10.39 5.92
N ASP A 31 6.70 11.22 6.23
CA ASP A 31 6.86 12.47 6.97
C ASP A 31 7.40 12.25 8.39
N ARG A 32 7.06 11.12 9.01
CA ARG A 32 7.65 10.72 10.31
C ARG A 32 9.12 10.40 10.18
N ARG A 33 9.53 9.66 9.15
CA ARG A 33 10.94 9.29 8.91
C ARG A 33 11.79 10.52 8.59
N SER A 34 11.22 11.54 7.96
CA SER A 34 11.91 12.81 7.66
C SER A 34 11.87 13.84 8.81
N GLY A 35 11.17 13.53 9.91
CA GLY A 35 11.05 14.44 11.06
C GLY A 35 10.06 15.59 10.87
N LEU A 36 9.29 15.58 9.77
CA LEU A 36 8.32 16.62 9.41
C LEU A 36 6.92 16.38 10.02
N ALA A 37 6.63 15.15 10.46
CA ALA A 37 5.30 14.80 10.92
C ALA A 37 4.92 15.45 12.27
N THR A 38 3.92 16.33 12.20
CA THR A 38 3.19 16.88 13.35
C THR A 38 1.76 16.34 13.37
N GLY A 39 1.04 16.48 14.49
CA GLY A 39 -0.38 16.06 14.56
C GLY A 39 -1.26 16.82 13.57
N TRP A 40 -0.94 18.09 13.31
CA TRP A 40 -1.62 18.92 12.33
C TRP A 40 -1.31 18.54 10.88
N SER A 41 -0.07 18.16 10.56
CA SER A 41 0.28 17.66 9.21
C SER A 41 -0.51 16.39 8.89
N GLN A 42 -0.62 15.45 9.84
CA GLN A 42 -1.41 14.23 9.66
C GLN A 42 -2.89 14.50 9.43
N MET A 43 -3.48 15.44 10.19
CA MET A 43 -4.86 15.86 9.96
C MET A 43 -5.03 16.57 8.62
N GLY A 44 -4.04 17.36 8.18
CA GLY A 44 -4.03 18.03 6.88
C GLY A 44 -4.01 17.05 5.72
N VAL A 45 -3.16 16.02 5.78
CA VAL A 45 -3.11 14.93 4.78
C VAL A 45 -4.47 14.23 4.69
N GLY A 46 -5.07 13.89 5.83
CA GLY A 46 -6.40 13.28 5.87
C GLY A 46 -7.50 14.18 5.29
N ALA A 47 -7.48 15.47 5.61
CA ALA A 47 -8.45 16.44 5.11
C ALA A 47 -8.35 16.64 3.59
N VAL A 48 -7.12 16.77 3.06
CA VAL A 48 -6.90 16.88 1.61
C VAL A 48 -7.38 15.64 0.87
N ALA A 49 -7.06 14.44 1.40
CA ALA A 49 -7.53 13.18 0.83
C ALA A 49 -9.06 13.10 0.81
N TRP A 50 -9.72 13.49 1.91
CA TRP A 50 -11.18 13.48 2.01
C TRP A 50 -11.85 14.48 1.07
N ILE A 51 -11.35 15.71 1.00
CA ILE A 51 -11.86 16.73 0.08
C ILE A 51 -11.67 16.27 -1.37
N GLY A 52 -10.50 15.72 -1.71
CA GLY A 52 -10.23 15.16 -3.03
C GLY A 52 -11.20 14.04 -3.39
N TRP A 53 -11.49 13.15 -2.44
CA TRP A 53 -12.46 12.07 -2.64
C TRP A 53 -13.89 12.59 -2.87
N VAL A 54 -14.39 13.50 -2.04
CA VAL A 54 -15.74 14.07 -2.18
C VAL A 54 -15.87 14.85 -3.48
N THR A 55 -14.92 15.73 -3.78
CA THR A 55 -14.95 16.54 -5.00
C THR A 55 -14.80 15.69 -6.25
N GLY A 56 -13.88 14.72 -6.26
CA GLY A 56 -13.72 13.77 -7.35
C GLY A 56 -14.98 12.93 -7.60
N THR A 57 -15.63 12.46 -6.53
CA THR A 57 -16.89 11.71 -6.64
C THR A 57 -18.03 12.58 -7.17
N ALA A 58 -18.14 13.82 -6.68
CA ALA A 58 -19.16 14.76 -7.16
C ALA A 58 -18.95 15.10 -8.65
N VAL A 59 -17.71 15.41 -9.05
CA VAL A 59 -17.35 15.66 -10.45
C VAL A 59 -17.63 14.42 -11.29
N GLY A 60 -17.23 13.23 -10.83
CA GLY A 60 -17.48 11.97 -11.52
C GLY A 60 -18.98 11.67 -11.70
N ALA A 61 -19.79 11.88 -10.66
CA ALA A 61 -21.24 11.68 -10.72
C ALA A 61 -21.96 12.67 -11.64
N LEU A 62 -21.47 13.92 -11.72
CA LEU A 62 -22.01 14.91 -12.65
C LEU A 62 -21.57 14.60 -14.10
N ALA A 63 -20.29 14.28 -14.29
CA ALA A 63 -19.71 13.98 -15.60
C ALA A 63 -20.15 12.62 -16.17
N SER A 64 -20.56 11.65 -15.32
CA SER A 64 -21.00 10.33 -15.78
C SER A 64 -22.25 10.38 -16.66
N THR A 65 -23.04 11.44 -16.57
CA THR A 65 -24.21 11.64 -17.45
C THR A 65 -23.84 12.08 -18.87
N ALA A 66 -22.64 12.65 -19.05
CA ALA A 66 -22.11 13.09 -20.34
C ALA A 66 -21.24 12.04 -21.02
N ILE A 67 -20.70 11.09 -20.24
CA ILE A 67 -19.89 9.97 -20.72
C ILE A 67 -20.84 8.82 -21.06
N GLY A 68 -20.71 8.26 -22.26
CA GLY A 68 -21.49 7.11 -22.73
C GLY A 68 -21.10 5.83 -22.00
N ASP A 69 -20.63 4.81 -22.71
CA ASP A 69 -20.16 3.57 -22.08
C ASP A 69 -18.81 3.79 -21.37
N PRO A 70 -18.73 3.72 -20.01
CA PRO A 70 -17.48 3.90 -19.28
C PRO A 70 -16.46 2.79 -19.54
N SER A 71 -16.92 1.61 -19.95
CA SER A 71 -16.04 0.47 -20.23
C SER A 71 -15.14 0.73 -21.45
N ALA A 72 -15.61 1.54 -22.41
CA ALA A 72 -14.83 1.97 -23.56
C ALA A 72 -13.60 2.82 -23.18
N PHE A 73 -13.64 3.46 -22.02
CA PHE A 73 -12.54 4.27 -21.49
C PHE A 73 -11.59 3.49 -20.56
N GLY A 74 -11.81 2.18 -20.39
CA GLY A 74 -10.96 1.34 -19.55
C GLY A 74 -11.07 1.68 -18.06
N VAL A 75 -12.20 2.22 -17.61
CA VAL A 75 -12.44 2.54 -16.19
C VAL A 75 -12.30 1.29 -15.31
N ASP A 76 -12.67 0.12 -15.83
CA ASP A 76 -12.53 -1.17 -15.15
C ASP A 76 -11.06 -1.54 -14.85
N PHE A 77 -10.12 -0.97 -15.61
CA PHE A 77 -8.68 -1.20 -15.43
C PHE A 77 -8.05 -0.23 -14.41
N ALA A 78 -8.73 0.86 -14.02
CA ALA A 78 -8.18 1.88 -13.14
C ALA A 78 -7.78 1.31 -11.76
N MET A 79 -8.64 0.47 -11.18
CA MET A 79 -8.39 -0.16 -9.87
C MET A 79 -7.18 -1.12 -9.91
N PRO A 80 -7.10 -2.11 -10.83
CA PRO A 80 -5.89 -2.91 -11.01
C PRO A 80 -4.63 -2.09 -11.27
N ALA A 81 -4.72 -1.04 -12.11
CA ALA A 81 -3.58 -0.18 -12.43
C ALA A 81 -3.03 0.55 -11.19
N MET A 82 -3.91 1.04 -10.31
CA MET A 82 -3.52 1.65 -9.03
C MET A 82 -2.73 0.68 -8.15
N PHE A 83 -3.19 -0.56 -8.00
CA PHE A 83 -2.46 -1.57 -7.22
C PHE A 83 -1.09 -1.89 -7.83
N VAL A 84 -0.98 -1.94 -9.16
CA VAL A 84 0.31 -2.10 -9.84
C VAL A 84 1.24 -0.91 -9.58
N ALA A 85 0.72 0.31 -9.62
CA ALA A 85 1.50 1.51 -9.29
C ALA A 85 2.00 1.50 -7.82
N LEU A 86 1.14 1.10 -6.88
CA LEU A 86 1.52 0.92 -5.47
C LEU A 86 2.58 -0.18 -5.32
N LEU A 87 2.43 -1.30 -6.04
CA LEU A 87 3.41 -2.38 -6.05
C LEU A 87 4.78 -1.88 -6.52
N PHE A 88 4.83 -1.06 -7.58
CA PHE A 88 6.08 -0.44 -8.02
C PHE A 88 6.69 0.49 -6.97
N ALA A 89 5.87 1.30 -6.30
CA ALA A 89 6.34 2.19 -5.24
C ALA A 89 6.90 1.41 -4.03
N LEU A 90 6.33 0.24 -3.72
CA LEU A 90 6.71 -0.58 -2.57
C LEU A 90 7.82 -1.61 -2.86
N ALA A 91 8.11 -1.88 -4.14
CA ALA A 91 9.12 -2.84 -4.59
C ALA A 91 10.56 -2.30 -4.50
N GLU A 92 10.96 -1.85 -3.31
CA GLU A 92 12.27 -1.21 -3.06
C GLU A 92 13.48 -2.15 -3.25
N ASN A 93 13.29 -3.46 -3.13
CA ASN A 93 14.37 -4.46 -3.13
C ASN A 93 14.13 -5.59 -4.14
N ARG A 94 15.23 -6.22 -4.60
CA ARG A 94 15.17 -7.39 -5.50
C ARG A 94 14.29 -8.53 -4.96
N ARG A 95 14.23 -8.69 -3.63
CA ARG A 95 13.35 -9.67 -2.97
C ARG A 95 11.87 -9.30 -3.12
N HIS A 96 11.51 -8.02 -2.95
CA HIS A 96 10.13 -7.55 -3.14
C HIS A 96 9.69 -7.80 -4.58
N VAL A 97 10.56 -7.49 -5.56
CA VAL A 97 10.30 -7.74 -6.98
C VAL A 97 10.14 -9.25 -7.25
N ALA A 98 11.01 -10.10 -6.72
CA ALA A 98 10.92 -11.55 -6.91
C ALA A 98 9.62 -12.13 -6.33
N THR A 99 9.22 -11.70 -5.13
CA THR A 99 7.95 -12.10 -4.51
C THR A 99 6.74 -11.60 -5.32
N ALA A 100 6.80 -10.36 -5.83
CA ALA A 100 5.77 -9.79 -6.67
C ALA A 100 5.59 -10.55 -7.98
N LEU A 101 6.69 -10.90 -8.65
CA LEU A 101 6.67 -11.72 -9.87
C LEU A 101 6.14 -13.13 -9.60
N ALA A 102 6.52 -13.74 -8.47
CA ALA A 102 5.98 -15.04 -8.07
C ALA A 102 4.47 -14.98 -7.83
N ALA A 103 3.98 -13.94 -7.13
CA ALA A 103 2.55 -13.72 -6.93
C ALA A 103 1.82 -13.52 -8.27
N GLY A 104 2.36 -12.67 -9.16
CA GLY A 104 1.81 -12.46 -10.50
C GLY A 104 1.73 -13.75 -11.31
N GLY A 105 2.79 -14.56 -11.27
CA GLY A 105 2.84 -15.87 -11.94
C GLY A 105 1.77 -16.83 -11.41
N ILE A 106 1.65 -16.97 -10.08
CA ILE A 106 0.62 -17.83 -9.48
C ILE A 106 -0.79 -17.35 -9.85
N ALA A 107 -1.03 -16.04 -9.82
CA ALA A 107 -2.33 -15.46 -10.18
C ALA A 107 -2.72 -15.75 -11.64
N LEU A 108 -1.75 -15.79 -12.56
CA LEU A 108 -1.99 -16.13 -13.97
C LEU A 108 -2.20 -17.62 -14.21
N ILE A 109 -1.66 -18.48 -13.36
CA ILE A 109 -1.79 -19.95 -13.48
C ILE A 109 -3.09 -20.46 -12.86
N LEU A 110 -3.57 -19.86 -11.78
CA LEU A 110 -4.79 -20.29 -11.07
C LEU A 110 -6.04 -20.43 -11.98
N PRO A 111 -6.30 -19.52 -12.94
CA PRO A 111 -7.39 -19.71 -13.90
C PRO A 111 -7.28 -21.00 -14.72
N ALA A 112 -6.06 -21.46 -15.05
CA ALA A 112 -5.87 -22.69 -15.82
C ALA A 112 -6.31 -23.95 -15.06
N LEU A 113 -6.37 -23.89 -13.72
CA LEU A 113 -6.88 -24.98 -12.89
C LEU A 113 -8.40 -25.22 -13.07
N SER A 114 -9.12 -24.21 -13.58
CA SER A 114 -10.53 -24.38 -13.96
C SER A 114 -10.72 -25.40 -15.09
N VAL A 115 -9.71 -25.58 -15.95
CA VAL A 115 -9.71 -26.61 -17.00
C VAL A 115 -9.64 -28.03 -16.40
N ALA A 116 -9.07 -28.17 -15.19
CA ALA A 116 -9.01 -29.43 -14.45
C ALA A 116 -10.28 -29.69 -13.59
N GLY A 117 -11.33 -28.88 -13.74
CA GLY A 117 -12.61 -29.04 -13.04
C GLY A 117 -12.68 -28.41 -11.65
N ILE A 118 -11.64 -27.66 -11.23
CA ILE A 118 -11.63 -26.94 -9.95
C ILE A 118 -12.03 -25.49 -10.20
N HIS A 119 -13.28 -25.15 -9.86
CA HIS A 119 -13.80 -23.80 -10.00
C HIS A 119 -13.59 -23.00 -8.72
N ILE A 120 -12.68 -22.03 -8.79
CA ILE A 120 -12.43 -21.04 -7.75
C ILE A 120 -12.93 -19.70 -8.29
N ALA A 121 -13.67 -18.93 -7.49
CA ALA A 121 -14.13 -17.62 -7.91
C ALA A 121 -12.95 -16.68 -8.17
N SER A 122 -13.01 -15.88 -9.23
CA SER A 122 -11.90 -15.04 -9.71
C SER A 122 -11.34 -14.09 -8.65
N ALA A 123 -12.18 -13.64 -7.71
CA ALA A 123 -11.77 -12.81 -6.58
C ALA A 123 -10.69 -13.47 -5.69
N TRP A 124 -10.65 -14.80 -5.62
CA TRP A 124 -9.69 -15.52 -4.77
C TRP A 124 -8.31 -15.69 -5.40
N PHE A 125 -8.16 -15.49 -6.71
CA PHE A 125 -6.87 -15.73 -7.38
C PHE A 125 -5.77 -14.83 -6.82
N ILE A 126 -6.06 -13.54 -6.64
CA ILE A 126 -5.09 -12.56 -6.12
C ILE A 126 -4.77 -12.85 -4.65
N VAL A 127 -5.77 -13.25 -3.86
CA VAL A 127 -5.60 -13.58 -2.43
C VAL A 127 -4.71 -14.82 -2.26
N ILE A 128 -5.03 -15.90 -2.96
CA ILE A 128 -4.26 -17.15 -2.89
C ILE A 128 -2.83 -16.93 -3.39
N ALA A 129 -2.68 -16.19 -4.50
CA ALA A 129 -1.37 -15.91 -5.09
C ALA A 129 -0.48 -15.09 -4.15
N SER A 130 -1.01 -14.01 -3.56
CA SER A 130 -0.27 -13.15 -2.64
C SER A 130 0.14 -13.87 -1.35
N ILE A 131 -0.77 -14.65 -0.73
CA ILE A 131 -0.47 -15.43 0.47
C ILE A 131 0.59 -16.49 0.19
N SER A 132 0.45 -17.24 -0.91
CA SER A 132 1.37 -18.31 -1.28
C SER A 132 2.77 -17.77 -1.59
N ALA A 133 2.85 -16.69 -2.36
CA ALA A 133 4.11 -16.04 -2.69
C ALA A 133 4.80 -15.43 -1.47
N ALA A 134 4.05 -14.73 -0.60
CA ALA A 134 4.59 -14.15 0.63
C ALA A 134 5.10 -15.23 1.59
N THR A 135 4.35 -16.32 1.74
CA THR A 135 4.76 -17.46 2.58
C THR A 135 6.00 -18.13 2.01
N GLY A 136 6.04 -18.41 0.70
CA GLY A 136 7.23 -18.97 0.04
C GLY A 136 8.46 -18.05 0.19
N ALA A 137 8.28 -16.74 0.01
CA ALA A 137 9.35 -15.76 0.16
C ALA A 137 9.91 -15.70 1.58
N THR A 138 9.07 -15.76 2.61
CA THR A 138 9.55 -15.74 4.01
C THR A 138 10.34 -16.99 4.35
N LEU A 139 9.98 -18.17 3.82
CA LEU A 139 10.75 -19.40 3.99
C LEU A 139 12.08 -19.36 3.22
N LEU A 140 12.07 -18.85 1.99
CA LEU A 140 13.26 -18.80 1.13
C LEU A 140 14.28 -17.75 1.59
N PHE A 141 13.82 -16.59 2.05
CA PHE A 141 14.68 -15.47 2.45
C PHE A 141 14.93 -15.39 3.95
N ARG A 142 14.50 -16.40 4.72
CA ARG A 142 14.66 -16.47 6.18
C ARG A 142 16.11 -16.33 6.64
N ASP A 143 17.04 -16.88 5.86
CA ASP A 143 18.45 -17.00 6.25
C ASP A 143 19.32 -15.82 5.78
N ALA A 144 18.76 -14.96 4.93
CA ALA A 144 19.50 -13.87 4.30
C ALA A 144 19.35 -12.54 5.08
N GLY A 145 19.77 -12.54 6.35
CA GLY A 145 20.36 -11.36 7.00
C GLY A 145 19.47 -10.51 7.93
N TYR A 146 19.32 -10.95 9.18
CA TYR A 146 19.30 -10.05 10.34
C TYR A 146 20.70 -10.05 11.00
N GLY A 147 21.71 -9.67 10.21
CA GLY A 147 23.07 -9.52 10.73
C GLY A 147 23.25 -8.10 11.29
N PRO A 148 23.81 -7.90 12.50
CA PRO A 148 23.99 -6.59 13.15
C PRO A 148 25.09 -5.71 12.50
N ARG A 149 25.09 -5.59 11.16
CA ARG A 149 26.12 -4.83 10.41
C ARG A 149 25.73 -3.37 10.14
N GLY A 150 24.50 -2.96 10.46
CA GLY A 150 24.04 -1.56 10.33
C GLY A 150 24.42 -0.65 11.51
N ALA A 151 24.57 -1.20 12.72
CA ALA A 151 24.80 -0.40 13.93
C ALA A 151 26.24 0.11 14.09
N ALA A 152 27.22 -0.51 13.43
CA ALA A 152 28.64 -0.19 13.65
C ALA A 152 29.16 1.01 12.82
N ARG A 153 28.43 1.48 11.79
CA ARG A 153 28.89 2.58 10.94
C ARG A 153 28.48 3.98 11.40
N GLY A 154 27.50 4.09 12.31
CA GLY A 154 27.04 5.40 12.83
C GLY A 154 27.90 5.98 13.95
N HIS A 155 28.66 5.16 14.68
CA HIS A 155 29.43 5.61 15.84
C HIS A 155 30.88 6.06 15.54
N ALA A 156 31.43 5.71 14.37
CA ALA A 156 32.82 6.01 14.04
C ALA A 156 33.08 7.46 13.61
N HIS A 157 32.04 8.27 13.39
CA HIS A 157 32.21 9.63 12.84
C HIS A 157 31.97 10.77 13.84
N ARG A 158 31.68 10.46 15.12
CA ARG A 158 31.40 11.46 16.18
C ARG A 158 32.53 11.68 17.19
N THR A 159 33.69 11.07 16.99
CA THR A 159 34.83 11.25 17.90
C THR A 159 36.10 11.53 17.12
N ARG A 160 36.27 12.76 16.66
CA ARG A 160 37.59 13.40 16.56
C ARG A 160 37.48 14.84 17.07
N PRO A 161 38.46 15.27 17.89
CA PRO A 161 38.39 16.45 18.76
C PRO A 161 38.37 17.77 18.01
#